data_AF-A0A2E9EER2-F1
#
_entry.id   AF-A0A2E9EER2-F1
#
_cell.length_a   1.000
_cell.length_b   1.000
_cell.length_c   1.000
_cell.angle_alpha   90.00
_cell.angle_beta   90.00
_cell.angle_gamma   90.00
#
_symmetry.space_group_name_H-M   'P 1'
#
loop_
_entity.id
_entity.type
_entity.pdbx_description
1 polymer ?
#
loop_
_entity_poly.entity_id
_entity_poly.type
_entity_poly.pdbx_seq_one_letter_code
_entity_poly.pdbx_strand_id
1 'polypeptide(L)'
;MKSEIKNLLLIIFTALTLRVLFDVVNGIDIHYEEAQYWVWSQNSSLSYLTKGPFIAKAIAISEWVFGHGYLGLKFLSFDAYAATAIVLGVC
;
A
#
# COMPACT_ATOMS: atom_id res chain seq x y z
N MET A 1 23.51 6.93 -15.65
CA MET A 1 23.05 6.34 -14.37
C MET A 1 22.19 7.29 -13.53
N LYS A 2 22.68 8.46 -13.07
CA LYS A 2 21.83 9.41 -12.28
C LYS A 2 20.55 9.89 -13.01
N SER A 3 20.64 10.11 -14.33
CA SER A 3 19.50 10.49 -15.16
C SER A 3 18.43 9.39 -15.23
N GLU A 4 18.84 8.14 -15.39
CA GLU A 4 17.93 6.97 -15.44
C GLU A 4 17.19 6.77 -14.12
N ILE A 5 17.89 6.85 -12.99
CA ILE A 5 17.26 6.73 -11.67
C ILE A 5 16.24 7.86 -11.44
N LYS A 6 16.58 9.09 -11.83
CA LYS A 6 15.64 10.22 -11.76
C LYS A 6 14.38 9.96 -12.60
N ASN A 7 14.55 9.44 -13.81
CA ASN A 7 13.41 9.12 -14.70
C ASN A 7 12.56 8.00 -14.11
N LEU A 8 13.17 6.95 -13.54
CA LEU A 8 12.46 5.86 -12.85
C LEU A 8 11.62 6.39 -11.68
N LEU A 9 12.22 7.21 -10.82
CA LEU A 9 11.51 7.81 -9.69
C LEU A 9 10.34 8.69 -10.15
N LEU A 10 10.54 9.47 -11.22
CA LEU A 10 9.48 10.28 -11.82
C LEU A 10 8.31 9.41 -12.32
N ILE A 11 8.61 8.30 -13.00
CA ILE A 11 7.59 7.36 -13.50
C ILE A 11 6.81 6.75 -12.34
N ILE A 12 7.50 6.26 -11.30
CA ILE A 12 6.86 5.65 -10.12
C ILE A 12 5.96 6.67 -9.41
N PHE A 13 6.46 7.87 -9.17
CA PHE A 13 5.69 8.94 -8.54
C PHE A 13 4.44 9.30 -9.37
N THR A 14 4.59 9.41 -10.68
CA THR A 14 3.48 9.72 -11.60
C THR A 14 2.44 8.60 -11.58
N ALA A 15 2.86 7.34 -11.65
CA ALA A 15 1.97 6.19 -11.62
C ALA A 15 1.18 6.08 -10.32
N LEU A 16 1.84 6.27 -9.16
CA LEU A 16 1.18 6.27 -7.86
C LEU A 16 0.20 7.44 -7.71
N THR A 17 0.58 8.63 -8.17
CA THR A 17 -0.32 9.80 -8.16
C THR A 17 -1.57 9.53 -8.99
N LEU A 18 -1.42 9.00 -10.21
CA LEU A 18 -2.54 8.64 -11.06
C LEU A 18 -3.41 7.54 -10.42
N ARG A 19 -2.80 6.55 -9.76
CA ARG A 19 -3.52 5.47 -9.05
C ARG A 19 -4.39 6.02 -7.93
N VAL A 20 -3.86 6.92 -7.10
CA VAL A 20 -4.61 7.55 -6.00
C VAL A 20 -5.71 8.47 -6.55
N LEU A 21 -5.39 9.30 -7.56
CA LEU A 21 -6.39 10.15 -8.21
C LEU A 21 -7.53 9.33 -8.80
N PHE A 22 -7.24 8.18 -9.41
CA PHE A 22 -8.26 7.30 -9.95
C PHE A 22 -9.21 6.76 -8.86
N ASP A 23 -8.69 6.37 -7.70
CA ASP A 23 -9.53 5.95 -6.57
C ASP A 23 -10.43 7.09 -6.08
N VAL A 24 -9.86 8.29 -5.89
CA VAL A 24 -10.59 9.45 -5.34
C VAL A 24 -11.66 9.93 -6.32
N VAL A 25 -11.35 10.07 -7.62
CA VAL A 25 -12.29 10.58 -8.62
C VAL A 25 -13.47 9.62 -8.84
N ASN A 26 -13.23 8.32 -8.82
CA ASN A 26 -14.27 7.32 -9.05
C ASN A 26 -14.95 6.87 -7.75
N GLY A 27 -14.55 7.38 -6.58
CA GLY A 27 -15.08 6.94 -5.29
C GLY A 27 -14.90 5.44 -5.08
N ILE A 28 -13.72 4.91 -5.41
CA ILE A 28 -13.47 3.47 -5.31
C ILE A 28 -13.44 3.07 -3.85
N ASP A 29 -14.47 2.32 -3.47
CA ASP A 29 -14.58 1.74 -2.15
C ASP A 29 -13.53 0.66 -1.90
N ILE A 30 -13.41 0.30 -0.63
CA ILE A 30 -12.45 -0.68 -0.14
C ILE A 30 -12.81 -2.05 -0.69
N HIS A 31 -11.84 -2.69 -1.33
CA HIS A 31 -12.05 -4.02 -1.89
C HIS A 31 -12.28 -5.04 -0.77
N TYR A 32 -13.00 -6.13 -1.08
CA TYR A 32 -13.34 -7.16 -0.09
C TYR A 32 -12.13 -7.69 0.68
N GLU A 33 -11.02 -8.00 -0.02
CA GLU A 33 -9.80 -8.45 0.66
C GLU A 33 -9.16 -7.37 1.53
N GLU A 34 -9.20 -6.11 1.09
CA GLU A 34 -8.67 -4.98 1.86
C GLU A 34 -9.47 -4.79 3.15
N ALA A 35 -10.81 -4.87 3.06
CA ALA A 35 -11.69 -4.81 4.22
C ALA A 35 -11.43 -5.96 5.20
N GLN A 36 -11.18 -7.17 4.70
CA GLN A 36 -10.83 -8.32 5.53
C GLN A 36 -9.55 -8.08 6.32
N TYR A 37 -8.48 -7.64 5.65
CA TYR A 37 -7.22 -7.32 6.33
C TYR A 37 -7.34 -6.13 7.28
N TRP A 38 -8.24 -5.19 6.98
CA TRP A 38 -8.50 -4.03 7.84
C TRP A 38 -9.23 -4.40 9.13
N VAL A 39 -10.14 -5.37 9.09
CA VAL A 39 -10.75 -5.91 10.32
C VAL A 39 -9.72 -6.69 11.14
N TRP A 40 -8.85 -7.42 10.46
CA TRP A 40 -7.75 -8.16 11.08
C TRP A 40 -6.68 -7.26 11.68
N SER A 41 -6.37 -6.10 11.10
CA SER A 41 -5.41 -5.15 11.70
C SER A 41 -5.87 -4.69 13.08
N GLN A 42 -7.18 -4.43 13.22
CA GLN A 42 -7.83 -4.06 14.49
C GLN A 42 -7.88 -5.20 15.51
N ASN A 43 -7.89 -6.45 15.04
CA ASN A 43 -7.92 -7.67 15.87
C ASN A 43 -6.66 -8.51 15.63
N SER A 44 -5.49 -7.90 15.86
CA SER A 44 -4.21 -8.52 15.53
C SER A 44 -4.02 -9.88 16.22
N SER A 45 -3.93 -10.93 15.41
CA SER A 45 -3.61 -12.29 15.85
C SER A 45 -2.23 -12.73 15.35
N LEU A 46 -1.76 -13.89 15.82
CA LEU A 46 -0.53 -14.52 15.31
C LEU A 46 -0.75 -15.30 14.00
N SER A 47 -2.00 -15.64 13.68
CA SER A 47 -2.39 -16.31 12.44
C SER A 47 -3.88 -16.13 12.20
N TYR A 48 -4.27 -16.01 10.93
CA TYR A 48 -5.66 -16.04 10.49
C TYR A 48 -5.95 -17.37 9.80
N LEU A 49 -7.23 -17.70 9.62
CA LEU A 49 -7.67 -18.99 9.10
C LEU A 49 -6.93 -19.44 7.82
N THR A 50 -6.65 -18.50 6.92
CA THR A 50 -6.03 -18.78 5.61
C THR A 50 -4.75 -17.97 5.34
N LYS A 51 -4.42 -16.98 6.19
CA LYS A 51 -3.35 -16.00 5.92
C LYS A 51 -2.50 -15.74 7.16
N GLY A 52 -1.22 -15.47 6.96
CA GLY A 52 -0.30 -15.07 8.04
C GLY A 52 -0.57 -13.66 8.57
N PRO A 53 0.07 -13.27 9.70
CA PRO A 53 -0.24 -12.02 10.39
C PRO A 53 0.39 -10.77 9.76
N PHE A 54 1.35 -10.94 8.85
CA PHE A 54 2.24 -9.88 8.39
C PHE A 54 1.49 -8.67 7.81
N ILE A 55 0.58 -8.90 6.87
CA ILE A 55 -0.15 -7.82 6.19
C ILE A 55 -1.07 -7.07 7.17
N ALA A 56 -1.80 -7.81 8.01
CA ALA A 56 -2.67 -7.19 9.02
C ALA A 56 -1.87 -6.33 10.02
N LYS A 57 -0.70 -6.80 10.47
CA LYS A 57 0.19 -6.03 11.35
C LYS A 57 0.80 -4.82 10.65
N ALA A 58 1.16 -4.95 9.38
CA ALA A 58 1.63 -3.83 8.57
C ALA A 58 0.55 -2.74 8.50
N ILE A 59 -0.70 -3.11 8.16
CA ILE A 59 -1.83 -2.18 8.15
C ILE A 59 -2.05 -1.58 9.54
N ALA A 60 -1.98 -2.35 10.63
CA ALA A 60 -2.13 -1.81 11.98
C ALA A 60 -1.09 -0.72 12.32
N ILE A 61 0.17 -0.91 11.90
CA ILE A 61 1.24 0.10 12.06
C ILE A 61 0.94 1.33 11.21
N SER A 62 0.49 1.13 9.97
CA SER A 62 0.14 2.21 9.05
C SER A 62 -1.04 3.04 9.58
N GLU A 63 -2.08 2.39 10.10
CA GLU A 63 -3.22 3.06 10.74
C GLU A 63 -2.82 3.81 12.02
N TRP A 64 -1.86 3.28 12.78
CA TRP A 64 -1.34 3.98 13.95
C TRP A 64 -0.65 5.30 13.58
N VAL A 65 -0.03 5.39 12.39
CA VAL A 65 0.64 6.61 11.89
C VAL A 65 -0.33 7.55 11.18
N PHE A 66 -1.17 7.04 10.29
CA PHE A 66 -2.00 7.85 9.37
C PHE A 66 -3.48 7.94 9.78
N GLY A 67 -3.88 7.22 10.83
CA GLY A 67 -5.26 7.09 11.27
C GLY A 67 -6.07 6.05 10.49
N HIS A 68 -7.29 5.83 10.95
CA HIS A 68 -8.25 4.89 10.36
C HIS A 68 -8.87 5.48 9.10
N GLY A 69 -8.30 5.17 7.93
CA GLY A 69 -8.83 5.66 6.65
C GLY A 69 -8.03 5.16 5.45
N TYR A 70 -8.31 5.75 4.28
CA TYR A 70 -7.71 5.35 3.00
C TYR A 70 -6.17 5.29 3.06
N LEU A 71 -5.53 6.31 3.64
CA LEU A 71 -4.08 6.35 3.78
C LEU A 71 -3.58 5.27 4.75
N GLY A 72 -4.18 5.13 5.93
CA GLY A 72 -3.82 4.07 6.89
C GLY A 72 -3.90 2.67 6.28
N LEU A 73 -4.91 2.40 5.45
CA LEU A 73 -5.09 1.11 4.79
C LEU A 73 -4.11 0.86 3.63
N LYS A 74 -3.90 1.86 2.76
CA LYS A 74 -3.21 1.65 1.47
C LYS A 74 -1.77 2.13 1.41
N PHE A 75 -1.30 2.93 2.37
CA PHE A 75 0.04 3.52 2.35
C PHE A 75 1.15 2.48 2.15
N LEU A 76 1.21 1.45 3.00
CA LEU A 76 2.23 0.41 2.88
C LEU A 76 2.10 -0.46 1.62
N SER A 77 0.88 -0.59 1.07
CA SER A 77 0.67 -1.27 -0.21
C SER A 77 1.27 -0.48 -1.38
N PHE A 78 1.13 0.85 -1.38
CA PHE A 78 1.76 1.71 -2.38
C PHE A 78 3.28 1.77 -2.22
N ASP A 79 3.78 1.79 -0.99
CA ASP A 79 5.22 1.74 -0.72
C ASP A 79 5.83 0.40 -1.17
N ALA A 80 5.15 -0.72 -0.93
CA ALA A 80 5.61 -2.03 -1.41
C ALA A 80 5.67 -2.08 -2.96
N TYR A 81 4.72 -1.46 -3.65
CA TYR A 81 4.75 -1.32 -5.10
C TYR A 81 5.95 -0.47 -5.56
N ALA A 82 6.17 0.69 -4.93
CA ALA A 82 7.29 1.57 -5.23
C ALA A 82 8.64 0.86 -5.01
N ALA A 83 8.79 0.17 -3.87
CA ALA A 83 10.00 -0.57 -3.52
C ALA A 83 10.29 -1.67 -4.54
N THR A 84 9.27 -2.44 -4.94
CA THR A 84 9.40 -3.48 -5.96
C THR A 84 9.83 -2.89 -7.31
N ALA A 85 9.21 -1.80 -7.74
CA ALA A 85 9.57 -1.12 -8.98
C ALA A 85 11.00 -0.56 -8.97
N ILE A 86 11.46 -0.01 -7.84
CA ILE A 86 12.84 0.46 -7.68
C ILE A 86 13.81 -0.71 -7.74
N VAL A 87 13.57 -1.78 -7.00
CA VAL A 87 14.45 -2.96 -6.98
C VAL A 87 14.59 -3.54 -8.39
N LEU A 88 13.48 -3.74 -9.08
CA LEU A 88 13.50 -4.30 -10.44
C LEU A 88 14.06 -3.33 -11.49
N GLY A 89 13.85 -2.03 -11.33
CA GLY A 89 14.31 -1.01 -12.29
C GLY A 89 15.77 -0.60 -12.12
N VAL A 90 16.41 -0.98 -11.01
CA VAL A 90 17.83 -0.69 -10.72
C VAL A 90 18.73 -1.91 -10.96
N CYS A 91 18.18 -3.13 -10.86
CA CYS A 91 18.85 -4.37 -11.27
C CYS A 91 19.07 -4.42 -12.80
#